data_AF-A0A2J7Z050-F1
#
_entry.id   AF-A0A2J7Z050-F1
#
_cell.length_a   1.000
_cell.length_b   1.000
_cell.length_c   1.000
_cell.angle_alpha   90.00
_cell.angle_beta   90.00
_cell.angle_gamma   90.00
#
_symmetry.space_group_name_H-M   'P 1'
#
loop_
_entity.id
_entity.type
_entity.pdbx_description
1 polymer ?
#
loop_
_entity_poly.entity_id
_entity_poly.type
_entity_poly.pdbx_seq_one_letter_code
_entity_poly.pdbx_strand_id
1 'polypeptide(L)'
;MSYGQGGPYGPGGPQPPQPSTPDWSALADRSAARNRRRKLLFIGGGALATAAVAAIVATAVISSGHKDNGGGDSSGGLPTPQDLPSESAAPEPTFSDVAPPAPPKPLDIISSARRDKAPLSPATLFPEKSAAKDDRSYAKAATASTTSCAAATQGALGSVLVNNGCRKLLRATFSRDGVAVTVGVAVFDGKAAAEKAKDQYKPNIASLSGGDIPAFCRRTACQSSANAIGRYAYFTISGYASGKAVTASDTAALQAGRDVADYTFRRILARGSTQASAEAAATNGG
;
A
#
# COMPACT_ATOMS: atom_id res chain seq x y z
N MET A 1 -61.67 14.07 -37.88
CA MET A 1 -62.53 13.07 -37.21
C MET A 1 -61.59 11.98 -36.71
N SER A 2 -61.51 11.51 -35.48
CA SER A 2 -62.39 11.53 -34.32
C SER A 2 -61.54 11.21 -33.07
N TYR A 3 -61.87 11.81 -31.93
CA TYR A 3 -61.38 11.39 -30.62
C TYR A 3 -62.19 10.17 -30.12
N GLY A 4 -61.54 9.28 -29.38
CA GLY A 4 -62.15 8.26 -28.52
C GLY A 4 -61.06 7.74 -27.57
N GLN A 5 -60.99 8.15 -26.30
CA GLN A 5 -61.78 7.68 -25.14
C GLN A 5 -61.81 6.16 -25.00
N GLY A 6 -61.27 5.66 -23.88
CA GLY A 6 -61.51 4.29 -23.41
C GLY A 6 -60.28 3.58 -22.85
N GLY A 7 -59.92 3.86 -21.59
CA GLY A 7 -59.21 2.86 -20.78
C GLY A 7 -60.16 1.71 -20.43
N PRO A 8 -59.62 0.51 -20.15
CA PRO A 8 -59.96 -0.10 -18.88
C PRO A 8 -58.77 -0.80 -18.22
N TYR A 9 -58.62 -0.55 -16.92
CA TYR A 9 -57.85 -1.39 -16.00
C TYR A 9 -58.47 -2.80 -15.96
N GLY A 10 -57.64 -3.83 -16.14
CA GLY A 10 -57.95 -5.24 -15.94
C GLY A 10 -56.68 -5.99 -15.49
N PRO A 11 -56.80 -7.01 -14.62
CA PRO A 11 -55.72 -7.45 -13.73
C PRO A 11 -54.82 -8.50 -14.38
N GLY A 12 -53.49 -8.31 -14.34
CA GLY A 12 -52.55 -9.37 -14.77
C GLY A 12 -51.19 -8.93 -15.31
N GLY A 13 -50.64 -7.79 -14.88
CA GLY A 13 -49.27 -7.40 -15.27
C GLY A 13 -48.20 -8.14 -14.46
N PRO A 14 -47.09 -8.61 -15.07
CA PRO A 14 -45.98 -9.24 -14.33
C PRO A 14 -45.33 -8.27 -13.34
N GLN A 15 -45.17 -8.72 -12.09
CA GLN A 15 -44.45 -8.02 -11.02
C GLN A 15 -43.02 -7.65 -11.49
N PRO A 16 -42.50 -6.44 -11.22
CA PRO A 16 -41.09 -6.13 -11.49
C PRO A 16 -40.17 -7.05 -10.66
N PRO A 17 -39.00 -7.48 -11.18
CA PRO A 17 -38.09 -8.33 -10.44
C PRO A 17 -37.56 -7.58 -9.22
N GLN A 18 -37.74 -8.16 -8.04
CA GLN A 18 -37.09 -7.68 -6.82
C GLN A 18 -35.57 -7.84 -6.95
N PRO A 19 -34.74 -6.90 -6.46
CA PRO A 19 -33.30 -7.05 -6.48
C PRO A 19 -32.90 -8.22 -5.58
N SER A 20 -32.30 -9.25 -6.17
CA SER A 20 -31.67 -10.35 -5.42
C SER A 20 -30.49 -9.80 -4.63
N THR A 21 -30.62 -9.80 -3.30
CA THR A 21 -29.51 -9.54 -2.39
C THR A 21 -28.36 -10.52 -2.67
N PRO A 22 -27.11 -10.04 -2.79
CA PRO A 22 -25.95 -10.91 -2.99
C PRO A 22 -25.86 -11.98 -1.90
N ASP A 23 -25.62 -13.23 -2.32
CA ASP A 23 -25.45 -14.36 -1.41
C ASP A 23 -24.11 -14.24 -0.65
N TRP A 24 -24.15 -13.54 0.48
CA TRP A 24 -23.01 -13.34 1.36
C TRP A 24 -22.51 -14.64 2.01
N SER A 25 -23.39 -15.62 2.17
CA SER A 25 -23.03 -16.97 2.64
C SER A 25 -22.09 -17.67 1.66
N ALA A 26 -22.38 -17.61 0.36
CA ALA A 26 -21.52 -18.20 -0.67
C ALA A 26 -20.12 -17.56 -0.72
N LEU A 27 -20.00 -16.27 -0.40
CA LEU A 27 -18.70 -15.58 -0.30
C LEU A 27 -17.96 -15.93 1.00
N ALA A 28 -18.67 -16.05 2.13
CA ALA A 28 -18.08 -16.46 3.40
C ALA A 28 -17.53 -17.90 3.32
N ASP A 29 -18.27 -18.84 2.73
CA ASP A 29 -17.83 -20.23 2.57
C ASP A 29 -16.60 -20.37 1.65
N ARG A 30 -16.51 -19.56 0.59
CA ARG A 30 -15.34 -19.52 -0.30
C ARG A 30 -14.08 -19.01 0.41
N SER A 31 -14.23 -18.09 1.37
CA SER A 31 -13.12 -17.59 2.18
C SER A 31 -12.65 -18.62 3.21
N ALA A 32 -13.59 -19.34 3.84
CA ALA A 32 -13.30 -20.38 4.82
C ALA A 32 -12.61 -21.60 4.19
N ALA A 33 -13.04 -22.02 2.98
CA ALA A 33 -12.42 -23.13 2.26
C ALA A 33 -10.97 -22.83 1.82
N ARG A 34 -10.69 -21.59 1.39
CA ARG A 34 -9.33 -21.16 1.00
C ARG A 34 -8.38 -21.10 2.19
N ASN A 35 -8.87 -20.70 3.37
CA ASN A 35 -8.05 -20.64 4.58
C ASN A 35 -7.67 -22.05 5.10
N ARG A 36 -8.58 -23.04 5.01
CA ARG A 36 -8.27 -24.44 5.35
C ARG A 36 -7.24 -25.07 4.43
N ARG A 37 -7.32 -24.83 3.11
CA ARG A 37 -6.31 -25.30 2.14
C ARG A 37 -4.92 -24.73 2.39
N ARG A 38 -4.84 -23.45 2.79
CA ARG A 38 -3.56 -22.82 3.17
C ARG A 38 -2.98 -23.43 4.44
N LYS A 39 -3.81 -23.66 5.49
CA LYS A 39 -3.36 -24.31 6.73
C LYS A 39 -2.84 -25.74 6.51
N LEU A 40 -3.49 -26.52 5.64
CA LEU A 40 -3.04 -27.89 5.32
C LEU A 40 -1.70 -27.92 4.55
N LEU A 41 -1.46 -26.95 3.65
CA LEU A 41 -0.18 -26.83 2.95
C LEU A 41 0.98 -26.40 3.87
N PHE A 42 0.71 -25.59 4.90
CA PHE A 42 1.72 -25.22 5.89
C PHE A 42 2.03 -26.33 6.90
N ILE A 43 1.10 -27.24 7.17
CA ILE A 43 1.30 -28.37 8.10
C ILE A 43 1.95 -29.57 7.38
N GLY A 44 1.73 -29.76 6.08
CA GLY A 44 2.31 -30.86 5.30
C GLY A 44 3.69 -30.59 4.68
N GLY A 45 4.12 -29.32 4.56
CA GLY A 45 5.35 -28.95 3.85
C GLY A 45 6.56 -28.63 4.74
N GLY A 46 6.50 -28.92 6.05
CA GLY A 46 7.49 -28.53 7.05
C GLY A 46 8.33 -29.67 7.62
N ALA A 47 8.45 -30.79 6.93
CA ALA A 47 9.32 -31.90 7.31
C ALA A 47 10.37 -32.12 6.21
N LEU A 48 11.43 -31.30 6.24
CA LEU A 48 12.80 -31.55 5.74
C LEU A 48 13.51 -30.20 5.53
N ALA A 49 14.02 -29.62 6.62
CA ALA A 49 15.22 -28.79 6.69
C ALA A 49 15.16 -27.90 7.94
N THR A 50 15.85 -28.32 8.99
CA THR A 50 16.91 -27.55 9.69
C THR A 50 17.21 -28.26 10.99
N ALA A 51 18.40 -28.87 11.03
CA ALA A 51 19.03 -29.32 12.25
C ALA A 51 19.44 -28.11 13.10
N ALA A 52 19.30 -28.29 14.41
CA ALA A 52 20.08 -27.71 15.51
C ALA A 52 20.18 -26.17 15.61
N VAL A 53 19.46 -25.60 16.58
CA VAL A 53 20.08 -24.89 17.73
C VAL A 53 19.17 -25.06 18.94
N ALA A 54 19.72 -25.61 20.03
CA ALA A 54 19.12 -25.63 21.35
C ALA A 54 19.50 -24.36 22.11
N ALA A 55 18.55 -23.72 22.79
CA ALA A 55 18.80 -22.91 23.99
C ALA A 55 17.52 -22.71 24.81
N ILE A 56 17.58 -23.26 26.01
CA ILE A 56 16.71 -23.25 27.20
C ILE A 56 16.13 -21.87 27.54
N VAL A 57 14.82 -21.82 27.84
CA VAL A 57 14.27 -21.19 29.07
C VAL A 57 12.98 -21.94 29.45
N ALA A 58 12.99 -22.63 30.59
CA ALA A 58 11.80 -23.22 31.20
C ALA A 58 11.33 -22.30 32.34
N THR A 59 10.17 -21.66 32.17
CA THR A 59 9.41 -21.09 33.30
C THR A 59 8.22 -22.00 33.56
N ALA A 60 8.25 -22.62 34.73
CA ALA A 60 7.21 -23.49 35.25
C ALA A 60 5.93 -22.70 35.57
N VAL A 61 4.80 -23.15 35.04
CA VAL A 61 3.49 -22.88 35.62
C VAL A 61 2.85 -24.24 35.88
N ILE A 62 2.80 -24.59 37.17
CA ILE A 62 2.05 -25.72 37.70
C ILE A 62 0.58 -25.32 37.63
N SER A 63 -0.15 -25.87 36.66
CA SER A 63 -1.61 -25.91 36.67
C SER A 63 -2.00 -27.25 37.28
N SER A 64 -2.46 -27.22 38.53
CA SER A 64 -3.15 -28.34 39.16
C SER A 64 -4.50 -28.57 38.47
N GLY A 65 -4.74 -29.80 38.03
CA GLY A 65 -6.01 -30.16 37.41
C GLY A 65 -6.19 -31.66 37.27
N HIS A 66 -7.10 -32.20 38.11
CA HIS A 66 -7.74 -33.53 38.04
C HIS A 66 -6.87 -34.76 38.36
N LYS A 67 -7.29 -35.58 39.33
CA LYS A 67 -8.33 -36.62 39.16
C LYS A 67 -8.47 -37.46 40.43
N ASP A 68 -9.72 -37.80 40.75
CA ASP A 68 -10.16 -38.55 41.93
C ASP A 68 -9.56 -39.97 42.05
N ASN A 69 -9.25 -40.39 43.29
CA ASN A 69 -9.61 -41.71 43.87
C ASN A 69 -8.96 -41.92 45.26
N GLY A 70 -9.77 -42.40 46.21
CA GLY A 70 -9.30 -43.32 47.24
C GLY A 70 -9.09 -42.77 48.66
N GLY A 71 -10.09 -43.03 49.51
CA GLY A 71 -10.04 -43.46 50.92
C GLY A 71 -8.86 -43.14 51.85
N GLY A 72 -9.22 -42.74 53.08
CA GLY A 72 -8.42 -42.99 54.28
C GLY A 72 -8.36 -41.83 55.26
N ASP A 73 -9.05 -41.97 56.39
CA ASP A 73 -8.94 -41.11 57.57
C ASP A 73 -7.49 -41.00 58.08
N SER A 74 -7.06 -39.78 58.38
CA SER A 74 -6.60 -39.34 59.71
C SER A 74 -5.46 -38.33 59.69
N SER A 75 -5.62 -37.35 60.58
CA SER A 75 -4.59 -36.60 61.31
C SER A 75 -4.03 -35.31 60.70
N GLY A 76 -4.02 -34.27 61.53
CA GLY A 76 -3.04 -33.19 61.48
C GLY A 76 -3.62 -31.83 61.12
N GLY A 77 -4.01 -31.07 62.15
CA GLY A 77 -4.49 -29.69 62.01
C GLY A 77 -3.53 -28.76 61.28
N LEU A 78 -4.11 -27.90 60.45
CA LEU A 78 -3.51 -26.68 59.92
C LEU A 78 -4.53 -25.55 60.13
N PRO A 79 -4.10 -24.33 60.48
CA PRO A 79 -5.01 -23.25 60.81
C PRO A 79 -5.84 -22.84 59.59
N THR A 80 -7.12 -22.53 59.83
CA THR A 80 -8.02 -21.92 58.86
C THR A 80 -7.43 -20.60 58.34
N PRO A 81 -7.45 -20.33 57.02
CA PRO A 81 -7.13 -19.00 56.51
C PRO A 81 -8.02 -17.97 57.20
N GLN A 82 -7.42 -16.92 57.76
CA GLN A 82 -8.17 -15.80 58.30
C GLN A 82 -8.86 -15.07 57.15
N ASP A 83 -10.16 -14.80 57.31
CA ASP A 83 -10.92 -13.95 56.40
C ASP A 83 -10.25 -12.57 56.34
N LEU A 84 -9.76 -12.21 55.15
CA LEU A 84 -9.30 -10.85 54.86
C LEU A 84 -10.49 -9.90 54.96
N PRO A 85 -10.32 -8.68 55.51
CA PRO A 85 -11.40 -7.71 55.55
C PRO A 85 -11.87 -7.41 54.13
N SER A 86 -13.18 -7.42 53.91
CA SER A 86 -13.77 -7.02 52.63
C SER A 86 -13.35 -5.58 52.32
N GLU A 87 -12.39 -5.42 51.41
CA GLU A 87 -12.11 -4.15 50.79
C GLU A 87 -13.41 -3.67 50.14
N SER A 88 -13.89 -2.51 50.61
CA SER A 88 -15.04 -1.85 50.02
C SER A 88 -14.75 -1.61 48.54
N ALA A 89 -15.67 -2.03 47.67
CA ALA A 89 -15.59 -1.82 46.23
C ALA A 89 -15.36 -0.33 45.95
N ALA A 90 -14.12 0.04 45.67
CA ALA A 90 -13.81 1.35 45.13
C ALA A 90 -14.56 1.47 43.79
N PRO A 91 -15.19 2.62 43.48
CA PRO A 91 -15.86 2.79 42.21
C PRO A 91 -14.88 2.53 41.08
N GLU A 92 -15.26 1.65 40.14
CA GLU A 92 -14.46 1.37 38.95
C GLU A 92 -14.18 2.69 38.21
N PRO A 93 -12.94 2.95 37.77
CA PRO A 93 -12.64 4.15 37.00
C PRO A 93 -13.45 4.13 35.71
N THR A 94 -14.38 5.06 35.57
CA THR A 94 -15.10 5.30 34.32
C THR A 94 -14.15 5.98 33.32
N PHE A 95 -13.78 5.27 32.26
CA PHE A 95 -13.16 5.88 31.09
C PHE A 95 -14.24 6.54 30.23
N SER A 96 -13.99 7.78 29.80
CA SER A 96 -14.86 8.42 28.80
C SER A 96 -14.74 7.68 27.47
N ASP A 97 -15.84 7.11 26.99
CA ASP A 97 -15.97 6.51 25.65
C ASP A 97 -16.03 7.60 24.55
N VAL A 98 -15.06 8.50 24.54
CA VAL A 98 -14.89 9.44 23.42
C VAL A 98 -13.99 8.77 22.41
N ALA A 99 -14.60 8.28 21.33
CA ALA A 99 -13.87 7.71 20.21
C ALA A 99 -12.91 8.77 19.62
N PRO A 100 -11.64 8.39 19.36
CA PRO A 100 -10.69 9.26 18.67
C PRO A 100 -11.25 9.83 17.36
N PRO A 101 -10.96 11.10 17.02
CA PRO A 101 -11.30 11.63 15.70
C PRO A 101 -10.68 10.76 14.59
N ALA A 102 -11.49 10.52 13.55
CA ALA A 102 -11.04 9.74 12.40
C ALA A 102 -9.84 10.41 11.72
N PRO A 103 -8.84 9.64 11.26
CA PRO A 103 -7.69 10.22 10.59
C PRO A 103 -8.09 10.93 9.29
N PRO A 104 -7.40 12.03 8.92
CA PRO A 104 -7.58 12.68 7.64
C PRO A 104 -7.39 11.71 6.47
N LYS A 105 -8.00 11.98 5.31
CA LYS A 105 -7.75 11.13 4.13
C LYS A 105 -6.33 11.38 3.61
N PRO A 106 -5.60 10.34 3.14
CA PRO A 106 -4.24 10.49 2.61
C PRO A 106 -4.13 11.58 1.53
N LEU A 107 -5.12 11.66 0.65
CA LEU A 107 -5.17 12.66 -0.43
C LEU A 107 -5.26 14.09 0.10
N ASP A 108 -5.92 14.33 1.24
CA ASP A 108 -6.04 15.67 1.81
C ASP A 108 -4.69 16.16 2.36
N ILE A 109 -3.81 15.22 2.75
CA ILE A 109 -2.43 15.51 3.14
C ILE A 109 -1.58 15.83 1.90
N ILE A 110 -1.48 14.88 0.96
CA ILE A 110 -0.51 14.96 -0.14
C ILE A 110 -0.91 15.94 -1.25
N SER A 111 -2.11 16.53 -1.21
CA SER A 111 -2.56 17.47 -2.24
C SER A 111 -2.00 18.88 -2.09
N SER A 112 -1.35 19.23 -0.96
CA SER A 112 -0.79 20.58 -0.76
C SER A 112 0.54 20.58 -0.01
N ALA A 113 1.41 21.53 -0.35
CA ALA A 113 2.65 21.79 0.38
C ALA A 113 2.45 22.23 1.82
N ARG A 114 1.25 22.73 2.14
CA ARG A 114 0.92 23.20 3.49
C ARG A 114 0.69 22.04 4.45
N ARG A 115 0.19 20.90 3.96
CA ARG A 115 -0.08 19.71 4.78
C ARG A 115 0.96 18.62 4.63
N ASP A 116 1.50 18.43 3.43
CA ASP A 116 2.53 17.44 3.18
C ASP A 116 3.90 17.91 3.68
N LYS A 117 4.17 17.69 4.96
CA LYS A 117 5.32 18.22 5.70
C LYS A 117 6.42 17.21 6.01
N ALA A 118 6.16 15.91 5.86
CA ALA A 118 7.17 14.89 6.14
C ALA A 118 8.45 15.14 5.30
N PRO A 119 9.64 14.75 5.77
CA PRO A 119 10.84 14.81 4.94
C PRO A 119 10.64 14.06 3.62
N LEU A 120 11.09 14.65 2.51
CA LEU A 120 10.95 14.06 1.18
C LEU A 120 12.30 13.98 0.48
N SER A 121 12.81 12.76 0.40
CA SER A 121 14.03 12.34 -0.28
C SER A 121 13.79 11.01 -1.03
N PRO A 122 14.70 10.60 -1.93
CA PRO A 122 14.57 9.32 -2.60
C PRO A 122 14.58 8.14 -1.63
N ALA A 123 15.31 8.23 -0.52
CA ALA A 123 15.33 7.21 0.52
C ALA A 123 13.96 7.05 1.21
N THR A 124 13.24 8.15 1.45
CA THR A 124 11.90 8.10 2.05
C THR A 124 10.82 7.65 1.07
N LEU A 125 10.94 8.03 -0.21
CA LEU A 125 9.93 7.73 -1.22
C LEU A 125 10.10 6.31 -1.79
N PHE A 126 11.34 5.88 -1.99
CA PHE A 126 11.72 4.58 -2.52
C PHE A 126 12.60 3.80 -1.53
N PRO A 127 12.11 3.45 -0.33
CA PRO A 127 12.94 2.80 0.69
C PRO A 127 13.32 1.36 0.34
N GLU A 128 12.46 0.64 -0.37
CA GLU A 128 12.64 -0.79 -0.65
C GLU A 128 13.77 -1.04 -1.66
N LYS A 129 14.45 -2.19 -1.53
CA LYS A 129 15.52 -2.60 -2.48
C LYS A 129 14.97 -2.96 -3.85
N SER A 130 13.66 -3.17 -3.98
CA SER A 130 13.00 -3.45 -5.26
C SER A 130 11.59 -2.84 -5.29
N ALA A 131 11.11 -2.57 -6.51
CA ALA A 131 9.71 -2.31 -6.77
C ALA A 131 9.03 -3.66 -7.08
N ALA A 132 8.07 -4.09 -6.28
CA ALA A 132 7.37 -5.35 -6.47
C ALA A 132 5.92 -5.15 -6.93
N LYS A 133 5.48 -5.96 -7.89
CA LYS A 133 4.09 -6.08 -8.33
C LYS A 133 3.80 -7.55 -8.63
N ASP A 134 2.87 -8.13 -7.88
CA ASP A 134 2.51 -9.54 -7.97
C ASP A 134 3.77 -10.44 -7.81
N ASP A 135 4.06 -11.28 -8.79
CA ASP A 135 5.23 -12.17 -8.87
C ASP A 135 6.50 -11.49 -9.43
N ARG A 136 6.42 -10.20 -9.78
CA ARG A 136 7.48 -9.47 -10.48
C ARG A 136 8.19 -8.52 -9.53
N SER A 137 9.52 -8.61 -9.47
CA SER A 137 10.37 -7.76 -8.63
C SER A 137 11.43 -7.08 -9.49
N TYR A 138 11.48 -5.75 -9.45
CA TYR A 138 12.46 -4.94 -10.17
C TYR A 138 13.48 -4.39 -9.19
N ALA A 139 14.74 -4.83 -9.30
CA ALA A 139 15.81 -4.40 -8.41
C ALA A 139 16.11 -2.91 -8.56
N LYS A 140 16.21 -2.18 -7.45
CA LYS A 140 16.55 -0.75 -7.45
C LYS A 140 18.04 -0.59 -7.72
N ALA A 141 18.37 0.07 -8.82
CA ALA A 141 19.74 0.28 -9.28
C ALA A 141 20.30 1.64 -8.82
N ALA A 142 19.48 2.69 -8.83
CA ALA A 142 19.92 4.04 -8.50
C ALA A 142 18.79 4.90 -7.98
N THR A 143 19.12 5.91 -7.17
CA THR A 143 18.20 6.99 -6.80
C THR A 143 18.92 8.34 -6.79
N ALA A 144 18.19 9.41 -7.10
CA ALA A 144 18.74 10.76 -7.09
C ALA A 144 17.63 11.79 -6.83
N SER A 145 18.01 13.00 -6.42
CA SER A 145 17.10 14.14 -6.35
C SER A 145 17.77 15.43 -6.77
N THR A 146 16.99 16.35 -7.33
CA THR A 146 17.43 17.71 -7.69
C THR A 146 16.32 18.71 -7.46
N THR A 147 16.67 19.97 -7.18
CA THR A 147 15.74 21.11 -7.19
C THR A 147 15.66 21.77 -8.57
N SER A 148 16.66 21.54 -9.43
CA SER A 148 16.61 21.93 -10.84
C SER A 148 15.85 20.86 -11.64
N CYS A 149 14.53 20.95 -11.66
CA CYS A 149 13.67 19.92 -12.27
C CYS A 149 14.00 19.67 -13.75
N ALA A 150 14.37 20.71 -14.51
CA ALA A 150 14.73 20.56 -15.92
C ALA A 150 15.99 19.71 -16.13
N ALA A 151 16.97 19.76 -15.21
CA ALA A 151 18.26 19.07 -15.36
C ALA A 151 18.15 17.54 -15.39
N ALA A 152 17.05 16.98 -14.89
CA ALA A 152 16.80 15.54 -14.85
C ALA A 152 15.74 15.10 -15.88
N THR A 153 15.53 15.89 -16.92
CA THR A 153 14.62 15.61 -18.04
C THR A 153 15.37 15.66 -19.37
N GLN A 154 14.68 15.32 -20.45
CA GLN A 154 15.13 15.49 -21.83
C GLN A 154 14.00 16.13 -22.64
N GLY A 155 14.37 16.78 -23.75
CA GLY A 155 13.40 17.44 -24.62
C GLY A 155 12.55 18.47 -23.89
N ALA A 156 11.27 18.56 -24.26
CA ALA A 156 10.37 19.60 -23.77
C ALA A 156 9.85 19.39 -22.34
N LEU A 157 10.05 18.21 -21.73
CA LEU A 157 9.54 17.93 -20.38
C LEU A 157 10.11 18.92 -19.35
N GLY A 158 11.38 19.31 -19.47
CA GLY A 158 12.01 20.25 -18.54
C GLY A 158 11.27 21.58 -18.46
N SER A 159 10.91 22.15 -19.61
CA SER A 159 10.13 23.39 -19.67
C SER A 159 8.72 23.20 -19.11
N VAL A 160 8.07 22.06 -19.37
CA VAL A 160 6.75 21.74 -18.78
C VAL A 160 6.83 21.73 -17.25
N LEU A 161 7.86 21.10 -16.66
CA LEU A 161 8.01 21.06 -15.21
C LEU A 161 8.29 22.44 -14.62
N VAL A 162 9.17 23.23 -15.24
CA VAL A 162 9.51 24.58 -14.76
C VAL A 162 8.30 25.51 -14.85
N ASN A 163 7.59 25.52 -15.98
CA ASN A 163 6.44 26.40 -16.21
C ASN A 163 5.26 26.11 -15.29
N ASN A 164 5.15 24.88 -14.76
CA ASN A 164 4.13 24.51 -13.78
C ASN A 164 4.62 24.65 -12.33
N GLY A 165 5.84 25.14 -12.09
CA GLY A 165 6.35 25.42 -10.75
C GLY A 165 6.88 24.19 -10.01
N CYS A 166 7.53 23.27 -10.73
CA CYS A 166 8.21 22.13 -10.09
C CYS A 166 9.27 22.62 -9.09
N ARG A 167 9.24 22.06 -7.87
CA ARG A 167 10.11 22.44 -6.74
C ARG A 167 11.25 21.46 -6.52
N LYS A 168 11.00 20.19 -6.84
CA LYS A 168 11.92 19.08 -6.63
C LYS A 168 11.56 17.97 -7.60
N LEU A 169 12.57 17.31 -8.14
CA LEU A 169 12.42 16.10 -8.93
C LEU A 169 13.23 14.99 -8.27
N LEU A 170 12.53 13.93 -7.86
CA LEU A 170 13.13 12.70 -7.35
C LEU A 170 13.16 11.67 -8.47
N ARG A 171 14.23 10.88 -8.58
CA ARG A 171 14.33 9.80 -9.55
C ARG A 171 14.76 8.51 -8.89
N ALA A 172 14.28 7.40 -9.44
CA ALA A 172 14.77 6.07 -9.14
C ALA A 172 14.80 5.24 -10.42
N THR A 173 15.81 4.38 -10.55
CA THR A 173 15.90 3.39 -11.62
C THR A 173 15.77 2.00 -11.04
N PHE A 174 14.94 1.19 -11.68
CA PHE A 174 14.72 -0.21 -11.37
C PHE A 174 14.98 -1.07 -12.61
N SER A 175 15.37 -2.33 -12.42
CA SER A 175 15.62 -3.23 -13.53
C SER A 175 15.21 -4.67 -13.23
N ARG A 176 14.85 -5.39 -14.30
CA ARG A 176 14.55 -6.81 -14.27
C ARG A 176 14.75 -7.38 -15.68
N ASP A 177 15.40 -8.55 -15.79
CA ASP A 177 15.49 -9.33 -17.04
C ASP A 177 15.94 -8.50 -18.26
N GLY A 178 16.94 -7.62 -18.07
CA GLY A 178 17.48 -6.74 -19.12
C GLY A 178 16.64 -5.50 -19.44
N VAL A 179 15.47 -5.32 -18.83
CA VAL A 179 14.65 -4.11 -18.93
C VAL A 179 14.98 -3.17 -17.77
N ALA A 180 15.22 -1.89 -18.08
CA ALA A 180 15.43 -0.81 -17.13
C ALA A 180 14.27 0.18 -17.18
N VAL A 181 13.88 0.70 -16.02
CA VAL A 181 12.81 1.69 -15.86
C VAL A 181 13.30 2.79 -14.95
N THR A 182 13.28 4.04 -15.42
CA THR A 182 13.49 5.21 -14.57
C THR A 182 12.14 5.85 -14.33
N VAL A 183 11.79 6.03 -13.06
CA VAL A 183 10.67 6.88 -12.64
C VAL A 183 11.21 8.21 -12.14
N GLY A 184 10.61 9.30 -12.58
CA GLY A 184 10.81 10.64 -12.05
C GLY A 184 9.54 11.16 -11.41
N VAL A 185 9.62 11.62 -10.17
CA VAL A 185 8.52 12.20 -9.40
C VAL A 185 8.80 13.70 -9.20
N ALA A 186 8.05 14.52 -9.93
CA ALA A 186 8.06 15.97 -9.82
C ALA A 186 7.10 16.42 -8.71
N VAL A 187 7.58 17.31 -7.86
CA VAL A 187 6.85 17.83 -6.69
C VAL A 187 6.47 19.28 -6.95
N PHE A 188 5.19 19.59 -6.80
CA PHE A 188 4.63 20.93 -6.99
C PHE A 188 4.06 21.46 -5.68
N ASP A 189 3.60 22.71 -5.62
CA ASP A 189 3.00 23.24 -4.38
C ASP A 189 1.56 22.76 -4.15
N GLY A 190 0.87 22.30 -5.21
CA GLY A 190 -0.49 21.77 -5.09
C GLY A 190 -0.90 20.88 -6.26
N LYS A 191 -2.07 20.24 -6.10
CA LYS A 191 -2.65 19.27 -7.04
C LYS A 191 -2.80 19.78 -8.47
N ALA A 192 -3.38 20.97 -8.65
CA ALA A 192 -3.68 21.50 -9.98
C ALA A 192 -2.42 21.66 -10.85
N ALA A 193 -1.28 22.06 -10.27
CA ALA A 193 -0.02 22.20 -10.99
C ALA A 193 0.55 20.84 -11.42
N ALA A 194 0.42 19.82 -10.57
CA ALA A 194 0.85 18.46 -10.90
C ALA A 194 -0.02 17.85 -12.01
N GLU A 195 -1.34 18.01 -11.93
CA GLU A 195 -2.27 17.55 -12.97
C GLU A 195 -1.99 18.23 -14.31
N LYS A 196 -1.81 19.56 -14.30
CA LYS A 196 -1.48 20.32 -15.50
C LYS A 196 -0.15 19.88 -16.12
N ALA A 197 0.88 19.63 -15.32
CA ALA A 197 2.16 19.11 -15.82
C ALA A 197 2.02 17.71 -16.45
N LYS A 198 1.17 16.85 -15.88
CA LYS A 198 0.83 15.53 -16.45
C LYS A 198 0.05 15.67 -17.76
N ASP A 199 -0.94 16.56 -17.84
CA ASP A 199 -1.73 16.75 -19.07
C ASP A 199 -0.90 17.37 -20.20
N GLN A 200 0.08 18.21 -19.87
CA GLN A 200 1.04 18.78 -20.81
C GLN A 200 2.22 17.86 -21.13
N TYR A 201 2.16 16.60 -20.70
CA TYR A 201 3.27 15.66 -20.79
C TYR A 201 3.86 15.59 -22.20
N LYS A 202 5.17 15.82 -22.25
CA LYS A 202 6.03 15.48 -23.38
C LYS A 202 7.03 14.44 -22.88
N PRO A 203 7.27 13.34 -23.62
CA PRO A 203 8.16 12.30 -23.18
C PRO A 203 9.57 12.76 -22.82
N ASN A 204 10.17 11.90 -21.99
CA ASN A 204 11.57 11.78 -21.62
C ASN A 204 11.96 12.42 -20.29
N ILE A 205 11.53 11.80 -19.19
CA ILE A 205 12.34 11.85 -17.97
C ILE A 205 13.73 11.27 -18.30
N ALA A 206 14.81 11.92 -17.85
CA ALA A 206 16.15 11.45 -18.16
C ALA A 206 16.43 10.16 -17.38
N SER A 207 16.89 9.13 -18.08
CA SER A 207 17.35 7.88 -17.45
C SER A 207 18.39 8.18 -16.36
N LEU A 208 18.32 7.45 -15.24
CA LEU A 208 19.31 7.52 -14.17
C LEU A 208 20.14 6.24 -14.17
N SER A 209 21.42 6.36 -14.48
CA SER A 209 22.38 5.25 -14.44
C SER A 209 22.81 4.94 -13.01
N GLY A 210 23.21 3.70 -12.76
CA GLY A 210 23.78 3.25 -11.49
C GLY A 210 23.66 1.73 -11.32
N GLY A 211 24.48 1.17 -10.44
CA GLY A 211 24.76 -0.27 -10.46
C GLY A 211 25.26 -0.68 -11.85
N ASP A 212 24.73 -1.79 -12.36
CA ASP A 212 25.05 -2.31 -13.70
C ASP A 212 24.17 -1.70 -14.82
N ILE A 213 23.37 -0.68 -14.51
CA ILE A 213 22.43 -0.07 -15.46
C ILE A 213 23.06 1.17 -16.10
N PRO A 214 23.41 1.11 -17.41
CA PRO A 214 23.93 2.27 -18.12
C PRO A 214 22.82 3.30 -18.40
N ALA A 215 23.18 4.41 -19.02
CA ALA A 215 22.18 5.32 -19.55
C ALA A 215 21.41 4.63 -20.70
N PHE A 216 20.09 4.71 -20.68
CA PHE A 216 19.21 4.11 -21.68
C PHE A 216 18.22 5.17 -22.20
N CYS A 217 17.52 4.89 -23.31
CA CYS A 217 16.54 5.81 -23.89
C CYS A 217 17.07 7.21 -24.26
N ARG A 218 18.33 7.31 -24.69
CA ARG A 218 18.93 8.59 -25.11
C ARG A 218 18.80 8.88 -26.59
N ARG A 219 18.81 7.83 -27.42
CA ARG A 219 18.78 7.91 -28.89
C ARG A 219 17.89 6.84 -29.52
N THR A 220 17.20 6.04 -28.71
CA THR A 220 16.41 4.89 -29.14
C THR A 220 14.99 5.01 -28.62
N ALA A 221 14.05 4.41 -29.35
CA ALA A 221 12.65 4.38 -28.96
C ALA A 221 12.48 3.65 -27.63
N CYS A 222 11.66 4.21 -26.76
CA CYS A 222 11.35 3.69 -25.43
C CYS A 222 9.87 3.85 -25.10
N GLN A 223 9.37 3.03 -24.20
CA GLN A 223 8.05 3.25 -23.61
C GLN A 223 8.13 4.38 -22.60
N SER A 224 7.07 5.18 -22.51
CA SER A 224 7.00 6.24 -21.52
C SER A 224 5.57 6.47 -21.05
N SER A 225 5.39 6.97 -19.83
CA SER A 225 4.08 7.28 -19.28
C SER A 225 4.13 8.47 -18.33
N ALA A 226 2.97 9.08 -18.08
CA ALA A 226 2.79 10.17 -17.14
C ALA A 226 1.51 9.97 -16.33
N ASN A 227 1.58 10.25 -15.04
CA ASN A 227 0.44 10.22 -14.12
C ASN A 227 0.58 11.32 -13.06
N ALA A 228 -0.48 11.61 -12.32
CA ALA A 228 -0.45 12.55 -11.21
C ALA A 228 -1.35 12.09 -10.05
N ILE A 229 -0.94 12.42 -8.83
CA ILE A 229 -1.72 12.22 -7.62
C ILE A 229 -1.33 13.26 -6.56
N GLY A 230 -2.31 13.97 -6.01
CA GLY A 230 -2.05 15.10 -5.11
C GLY A 230 -1.07 16.10 -5.77
N ARG A 231 -0.11 16.61 -5.01
CA ARG A 231 0.91 17.55 -5.50
C ARG A 231 2.05 16.93 -6.33
N TYR A 232 1.89 15.67 -6.75
CA TYR A 232 2.94 14.89 -7.42
C TYR A 232 2.53 14.56 -8.85
N ALA A 233 3.39 14.88 -9.82
CA ALA A 233 3.34 14.30 -11.16
C ALA A 233 4.50 13.32 -11.29
N TYR A 234 4.28 12.14 -11.86
CA TYR A 234 5.31 11.15 -12.03
C TYR A 234 5.32 10.58 -13.44
N PHE A 235 6.54 10.35 -13.93
CA PHE A 235 6.84 10.01 -15.30
C PHE A 235 7.71 8.77 -15.31
N THR A 236 7.41 7.81 -16.18
CA THR A 236 8.28 6.65 -16.38
C THR A 236 8.86 6.66 -17.78
N ILE A 237 10.09 6.17 -17.89
CA ILE A 237 10.70 5.77 -19.15
C ILE A 237 11.24 4.36 -18.98
N SER A 238 10.91 3.47 -19.90
CA SER A 238 11.35 2.07 -19.87
C SER A 238 11.91 1.63 -21.22
N GLY A 239 12.99 0.86 -21.15
CA GLY A 239 13.69 0.33 -22.31
C GLY A 239 14.73 -0.72 -21.91
N TYR A 240 15.43 -1.26 -22.89
CA TYR A 240 16.44 -2.28 -22.61
C TYR A 240 17.76 -1.66 -22.14
N ALA A 241 18.36 -2.25 -21.11
CA ALA A 241 19.69 -1.86 -20.62
C ALA A 241 20.79 -2.06 -21.68
N SER A 242 20.56 -2.95 -22.65
CA SER A 242 21.45 -3.15 -23.81
C SER A 242 21.43 -2.00 -24.81
N GLY A 243 20.50 -1.04 -24.67
CA GLY A 243 20.30 0.05 -25.62
C GLY A 243 19.43 -0.31 -26.84
N LYS A 244 18.98 -1.57 -26.95
CA LYS A 244 18.05 -2.00 -28.00
C LYS A 244 16.77 -1.14 -27.97
N ALA A 245 16.28 -0.75 -29.15
CA ALA A 245 15.04 -0.02 -29.28
C ALA A 245 13.83 -0.88 -28.90
N VAL A 246 12.91 -0.28 -28.15
CA VAL A 246 11.59 -0.83 -27.85
C VAL A 246 10.72 -0.75 -29.12
N THR A 247 9.92 -1.78 -29.37
CA THR A 247 8.94 -1.80 -30.47
C THR A 247 7.51 -1.56 -29.96
N ALA A 248 6.57 -1.34 -30.87
CA ALA A 248 5.15 -1.22 -30.52
C ALA A 248 4.56 -2.51 -29.91
N SER A 249 5.14 -3.68 -30.24
CA SER A 249 4.75 -4.99 -29.71
C SER A 249 5.47 -5.40 -28.42
N ASP A 250 6.36 -4.55 -27.90
CA ASP A 250 7.17 -4.84 -26.71
C ASP A 250 6.32 -4.75 -25.43
N THR A 251 5.83 -5.90 -24.99
CA THR A 251 5.03 -6.03 -23.77
C THR A 251 5.90 -5.99 -22.52
N ALA A 252 7.18 -6.36 -22.60
CA ALA A 252 8.07 -6.41 -21.44
C ALA A 252 8.42 -5.01 -20.94
N ALA A 253 8.86 -4.12 -21.83
CA ALA A 253 9.16 -2.73 -21.48
C ALA A 253 7.89 -1.98 -21.03
N LEU A 254 6.74 -2.25 -21.66
CA LEU A 254 5.46 -1.68 -21.28
C LEU A 254 5.02 -2.13 -19.88
N GLN A 255 5.08 -3.43 -19.59
CA GLN A 255 4.70 -3.99 -18.30
C GLN A 255 5.61 -3.47 -17.18
N ALA A 256 6.91 -3.45 -17.40
CA ALA A 256 7.87 -2.92 -16.44
C ALA A 256 7.59 -1.44 -16.10
N GLY A 257 7.30 -0.63 -17.12
CA GLY A 257 6.91 0.76 -16.95
C GLY A 257 5.65 0.94 -16.09
N ARG A 258 4.64 0.09 -16.30
CA ARG A 258 3.38 0.09 -15.54
C ARG A 258 3.56 -0.36 -14.10
N ASP A 259 4.32 -1.43 -13.87
CA ASP A 259 4.56 -1.96 -12.53
C ASP A 259 5.30 -0.94 -11.64
N VAL A 260 6.31 -0.27 -12.19
CA VAL A 260 7.05 0.79 -11.47
C VAL A 260 6.19 2.04 -11.25
N ALA A 261 5.33 2.40 -12.20
CA ALA A 261 4.37 3.49 -12.04
C ALA A 261 3.37 3.20 -10.89
N ASP A 262 2.85 1.97 -10.81
CA ASP A 262 1.93 1.53 -9.75
C ASP A 262 2.62 1.44 -8.38
N TYR A 263 3.84 0.92 -8.32
CA TYR A 263 4.67 1.00 -7.11
C TYR A 263 4.82 2.46 -6.65
N THR A 264 5.17 3.37 -7.56
CA THR A 264 5.35 4.80 -7.24
C THR A 264 4.07 5.44 -6.71
N PHE A 265 2.93 5.16 -7.34
CA PHE A 265 1.61 5.59 -6.87
C PHE A 265 1.34 5.16 -5.43
N ARG A 266 1.56 3.87 -5.12
CA ARG A 266 1.37 3.32 -3.78
C ARG A 266 2.32 3.93 -2.76
N ARG A 267 3.57 4.22 -3.13
CA ARG A 267 4.53 4.91 -2.26
C ARG A 267 4.10 6.33 -1.93
N ILE A 268 3.57 7.08 -2.90
CA ILE A 268 3.06 8.44 -2.68
C ILE A 268 1.80 8.40 -1.79
N LEU A 269 0.89 7.46 -2.01
CA LEU A 269 -0.28 7.29 -1.14
C LEU A 269 0.10 6.89 0.29
N ALA A 270 1.02 5.92 0.44
CA ALA A 270 1.48 5.47 1.75
C ALA A 270 2.06 6.62 2.57
N ARG A 271 2.80 7.54 1.94
CA ARG A 271 3.27 8.77 2.58
C ARG A 271 2.13 9.62 3.14
N GLY A 272 1.04 9.77 2.38
CA GLY A 272 -0.17 10.46 2.86
C GLY A 272 -0.81 9.76 4.04
N SER A 273 -0.93 8.44 3.97
CA SER A 273 -1.49 7.62 5.06
C SER A 273 -0.65 7.73 6.33
N THR A 274 0.68 7.64 6.24
CA THR A 274 1.56 7.75 7.41
C THR A 274 1.43 9.10 8.10
N GLN A 275 1.37 10.19 7.35
CA GLN A 275 1.17 11.52 7.93
C GLN A 275 -0.23 11.68 8.53
N ALA A 276 -1.27 11.21 7.85
CA ALA A 276 -2.63 11.24 8.40
C ALA A 276 -2.76 10.47 9.72
N SER A 277 -2.13 9.30 9.82
CA SER A 277 -2.08 8.52 11.06
C SER A 277 -1.30 9.25 12.16
N ALA A 278 -0.20 9.93 11.83
CA ALA A 278 0.56 10.72 12.79
C ALA A 278 -0.22 11.95 13.29
N GLU A 279 -0.94 12.66 12.42
CA GLU A 279 -1.82 13.78 12.80
C GLU A 279 -2.94 13.32 13.75
N ALA A 280 -3.58 12.18 13.47
CA ALA A 280 -4.61 11.61 14.34
C ALA A 280 -4.06 11.21 15.71
N ALA A 281 -2.90 10.54 15.75
CA ALA A 281 -2.25 10.16 17.00
C ALA A 281 -1.86 11.36 17.87
N ALA A 282 -1.38 12.45 17.25
CA ALA A 282 -1.04 13.68 17.96
C ALA A 282 -2.28 14.37 18.58
N THR A 283 -3.46 14.23 17.95
CA THR A 283 -4.72 14.81 18.46
C THR A 283 -5.27 14.03 19.65
N ASN A 284 -4.90 12.75 19.81
CA ASN A 284 -5.38 11.89 20.91
C ASN A 284 -4.49 11.95 22.16
N GLY A 285 -3.27 12.48 22.04
CA GLY A 285 -2.28 12.50 23.11
C GLY A 285 -2.04 13.87 23.74
N GLY A 286 -2.82 14.90 23.35
CA GLY A 286 -2.78 16.25 23.90
C GLY A 286 -4.09 16.59 24.59
#